data_AF-A0A1W1BV27-F1
#
_entry.id   AF-A0A1W1BV27-F1
#
_cell.length_a   1.000
_cell.length_b   1.000
_cell.length_c   1.000
_cell.angle_alpha   90.00
_cell.angle_beta   90.00
_cell.angle_gamma   90.00
#
_symmetry.space_group_name_H-M   'P 1'
#
loop_
_entity.id
_entity.type
_entity.pdbx_description
1 polymer ?
#
loop_
_entity_poly.entity_id
_entity_poly.type
_entity_poly.pdbx_seq_one_letter_code
_entity_poly.pdbx_strand_id
1 'polypeptide(L)'
;MTNSTHDPYLNTVKRNLQDKYYKEQKERQKEKENMEEEKPKDFFTQEIHLSNHINLSENSINTIIISAFILIPYITGIIFIFLVIAKANIIIFNEIDIDEYFVYWSIGYEVLASILLTIIIKSAISFKRRL
;
A
#
# COMPACT_ATOMS: atom_id res chain seq x y z
N MET A 1 63.41 -16.91 -22.07
CA MET A 1 62.24 -17.82 -22.10
C MET A 1 62.20 -18.57 -20.78
N THR A 2 61.36 -18.16 -19.83
CA THR A 2 61.23 -18.83 -18.54
C THR A 2 60.19 -19.94 -18.67
N ASN A 3 60.65 -21.20 -18.58
CA ASN A 3 59.78 -22.37 -18.59
C ASN A 3 58.85 -22.32 -17.38
N SER A 4 57.56 -22.10 -17.65
CA SER A 4 56.49 -22.20 -16.65
C SER A 4 56.33 -23.67 -16.27
N THR A 5 56.90 -24.05 -15.13
CA THR A 5 56.69 -25.36 -14.51
C THR A 5 55.22 -25.51 -14.18
N HIS A 6 54.55 -26.39 -14.94
CA HIS A 6 53.15 -26.75 -14.73
C HIS A 6 53.03 -27.57 -13.45
N ASP A 7 52.80 -26.91 -12.32
CA ASP A 7 52.54 -27.57 -11.04
C ASP A 7 51.03 -27.84 -10.91
N PRO A 8 50.58 -29.10 -10.99
CA PRO A 8 49.17 -29.46 -10.92
C PRO A 8 48.56 -29.15 -9.55
N TYR A 9 49.36 -29.04 -8.49
CA TYR A 9 48.87 -28.78 -7.12
C TYR A 9 48.52 -27.30 -6.90
N LEU A 10 49.21 -26.38 -7.57
CA LEU A 10 48.87 -24.95 -7.53
C LEU A 10 47.49 -24.65 -8.16
N ASN A 11 47.09 -25.43 -9.17
CA ASN A 11 45.80 -25.27 -9.82
C ASN A 11 44.64 -25.83 -8.96
N THR A 12 44.85 -26.98 -8.31
CA THR A 12 43.84 -27.57 -7.43
C THR A 12 43.57 -26.71 -6.20
N VAL A 13 44.61 -26.11 -5.59
CA VAL A 13 44.45 -25.18 -4.47
C VAL A 13 43.71 -23.91 -4.90
N LYS A 14 44.05 -23.32 -6.05
CA LYS A 14 43.35 -22.14 -6.59
C LYS A 14 41.88 -22.42 -6.86
N ARG A 15 41.56 -23.59 -7.45
CA ARG A 15 40.18 -24.00 -7.72
C ARG A 15 39.37 -24.18 -6.43
N ASN A 16 39.94 -24.88 -5.44
CA ASN A 16 39.28 -25.08 -4.15
C ASN A 16 39.02 -23.76 -3.40
N LEU A 17 39.96 -22.80 -3.48
CA LEU A 17 39.78 -21.46 -2.90
C LEU A 17 38.66 -20.68 -3.60
N GLN A 18 38.61 -20.76 -4.93
CA GLN A 18 37.56 -20.12 -5.73
C GLN A 18 36.18 -20.73 -5.44
N ASP A 19 36.08 -22.06 -5.39
CA ASP A 19 34.85 -22.77 -5.05
C ASP A 19 34.35 -22.40 -3.65
N LYS A 20 35.27 -22.28 -2.68
CA LYS A 20 34.94 -21.84 -1.33
C LYS A 20 34.40 -20.40 -1.32
N TYR A 21 35.04 -19.50 -2.07
CA TYR A 21 34.59 -18.10 -2.18
C TYR A 21 33.20 -17.98 -2.82
N TYR A 22 32.93 -18.75 -3.89
CA TYR A 22 31.60 -18.79 -4.53
C TYR A 22 30.53 -19.34 -3.59
N LYS A 23 30.86 -20.39 -2.82
CA LYS A 23 29.93 -20.98 -1.86
C LYS A 23 29.58 -19.99 -0.73
N GLU A 24 30.57 -19.31 -0.17
CA GLU A 24 30.36 -18.26 0.83
C GLU A 24 29.53 -17.08 0.30
N GLN A 25 29.75 -16.66 -0.96
CA GLN A 25 28.91 -15.61 -1.58
C GLN A 25 27.45 -16.05 -1.72
N LYS A 26 27.23 -17.29 -2.13
CA LYS A 26 25.88 -17.84 -2.32
C LYS A 26 25.16 -18.06 -0.98
N GLU A 27 25.89 -18.46 0.06
CA GLU A 27 25.37 -18.55 1.43
C GLU A 27 25.01 -17.15 1.98
N ARG A 28 25.87 -16.14 1.77
CA ARG A 28 25.57 -14.75 2.13
C ARG A 28 24.35 -14.18 1.38
N GLN A 29 24.15 -14.56 0.11
CA GLN A 29 22.98 -14.14 -0.67
C GLN A 29 21.70 -14.80 -0.14
N LYS A 30 21.72 -16.11 0.11
CA LYS A 30 20.59 -16.82 0.72
C LYS A 30 20.27 -16.30 2.11
N GLU A 31 21.28 -15.99 2.92
CA GLU A 31 21.09 -15.43 4.24
C GLU A 31 20.46 -14.03 4.16
N LYS A 32 20.85 -13.21 3.17
CA LYS A 32 20.18 -11.93 2.89
C LYS A 32 18.74 -12.09 2.44
N GLU A 33 18.46 -13.00 1.50
CA GLU A 33 17.10 -13.29 1.01
C GLU A 33 16.20 -13.79 2.15
N ASN A 34 16.70 -14.72 2.98
CA ASN A 34 15.98 -15.22 4.15
C ASN A 34 15.77 -14.12 5.21
N MET A 35 16.76 -13.26 5.46
CA MET A 35 16.61 -12.10 6.35
C MET A 35 15.64 -11.05 5.79
N GLU A 36 15.45 -10.98 4.48
CA GLU A 36 14.49 -10.07 3.84
C GLU A 36 13.06 -10.62 3.91
N GLU A 37 12.89 -11.95 3.82
CA GLU A 37 11.61 -12.64 4.06
C GLU A 37 11.19 -12.65 5.55
N GLU A 38 12.15 -12.74 6.47
CA GLU A 38 11.88 -12.74 7.93
C GLU A 38 11.66 -11.35 8.53
N LYS A 39 11.88 -10.26 7.78
CA LYS A 39 11.57 -8.93 8.28
C LYS A 39 10.06 -8.83 8.56
N PRO A 40 9.66 -8.39 9.76
CA PRO A 40 8.26 -8.16 10.04
C PRO A 40 7.75 -7.15 9.02
N LYS A 41 6.80 -7.57 8.18
CA LYS A 41 6.17 -6.69 7.20
C LYS A 41 5.60 -5.51 8.00
N ASP A 42 6.12 -4.31 7.79
CA ASP A 42 5.62 -3.12 8.47
C ASP A 42 4.29 -2.71 7.82
N PHE A 43 3.33 -2.29 8.64
CA PHE A 43 1.99 -1.90 8.18
C PHE A 43 2.07 -0.77 7.14
N PHE A 44 3.03 0.14 7.29
CA PHE A 44 3.25 1.26 6.38
C PHE A 44 4.05 0.90 5.12
N THR A 45 4.70 -0.27 5.08
CA THR A 45 5.52 -0.72 3.93
C THR A 45 4.78 -1.75 3.06
N GLN A 46 3.47 -1.95 3.28
CA GLN A 46 2.68 -2.88 2.49
C GLN A 46 2.42 -2.34 1.08
N GLU A 47 3.07 -2.93 0.08
CA GLU A 47 2.80 -2.61 -1.32
C GLU A 47 1.46 -3.24 -1.76
N ILE A 48 0.51 -2.39 -2.17
CA ILE A 48 -0.80 -2.81 -2.67
C ILE A 48 -0.81 -2.69 -4.19
N HIS A 49 -0.64 -3.82 -4.89
CA HIS A 49 -0.76 -3.87 -6.35
C HIS A 49 -2.23 -3.94 -6.77
N LEU A 50 -2.83 -2.78 -7.05
CA LEU A 50 -4.23 -2.67 -7.49
C LEU A 50 -4.51 -3.40 -8.80
N SER A 51 -3.49 -3.57 -9.66
CA SER A 51 -3.56 -4.30 -10.93
C SER A 51 -3.92 -5.78 -10.75
N ASN A 52 -3.56 -6.40 -9.63
CA ASN A 52 -3.89 -7.80 -9.34
C ASN A 52 -5.36 -8.00 -8.95
N HIS A 53 -6.06 -6.92 -8.60
CA HIS A 53 -7.44 -6.98 -8.09
C HIS A 53 -8.47 -6.46 -9.09
N ILE A 54 -8.07 -5.66 -10.08
CA ILE A 54 -9.00 -5.05 -11.03
C ILE A 54 -8.43 -5.14 -12.45
N ASN A 55 -9.16 -5.83 -13.33
CA ASN A 55 -8.78 -6.02 -14.74
C ASN A 55 -9.17 -4.79 -15.58
N LEU A 56 -8.53 -3.66 -15.31
CA LEU A 56 -8.73 -2.39 -16.02
C LEU A 56 -7.43 -1.97 -16.72
N SER A 57 -7.54 -1.29 -17.86
CA SER A 57 -6.35 -0.76 -18.54
C SER A 57 -5.74 0.36 -17.68
N GLU A 58 -4.41 0.43 -17.59
CA GLU A 58 -3.69 1.37 -16.72
C GLU A 58 -4.15 2.83 -16.90
N ASN A 59 -4.45 3.22 -18.14
CA ASN A 59 -4.93 4.56 -18.48
C ASN A 59 -6.36 4.86 -18.00
N SER A 60 -7.22 3.83 -17.91
CA SER A 60 -8.60 3.95 -17.41
C SER A 60 -8.70 3.93 -15.89
N ILE A 61 -7.76 3.26 -15.21
CA ILE A 61 -7.73 3.20 -13.74
C ILE A 61 -7.55 4.62 -13.17
N ASN A 62 -6.59 5.37 -13.70
CA ASN A 62 -6.30 6.72 -13.21
C ASN A 62 -7.50 7.66 -13.36
N THR A 63 -8.19 7.62 -14.50
CA THR A 63 -9.37 8.48 -14.72
C THR A 63 -10.55 8.09 -13.83
N ILE A 64 -10.77 6.79 -13.62
CA ILE A 64 -11.80 6.29 -12.70
C ILE A 64 -11.48 6.70 -11.25
N ILE A 65 -10.23 6.56 -10.82
CA ILE A 65 -9.81 6.94 -9.46
C ILE A 65 -9.99 8.44 -9.26
N ILE A 66 -9.55 9.28 -10.20
CA ILE A 66 -9.71 10.74 -10.11
C ILE A 66 -11.20 11.12 -10.08
N SER A 67 -12.01 10.51 -10.96
CA SER A 67 -13.45 10.73 -10.99
C SER A 67 -14.12 10.31 -9.67
N ALA A 68 -13.76 9.14 -9.14
CA ALA A 68 -14.27 8.65 -7.85
C ALA A 68 -13.84 9.57 -6.70
N PHE A 69 -12.59 10.03 -6.69
CA PHE A 69 -12.08 10.95 -5.68
C PHE A 69 -12.87 12.27 -5.64
N ILE A 70 -13.31 12.76 -6.80
CA ILE A 70 -14.16 13.95 -6.89
C ILE A 70 -15.61 13.61 -6.53
N LEU A 71 -16.20 12.56 -7.11
CA LEU A 71 -17.63 12.25 -6.98
C LEU A 71 -18.04 11.76 -5.59
N ILE A 72 -17.22 10.93 -4.95
CA ILE A 72 -17.52 10.35 -3.63
C ILE A 72 -17.87 11.45 -2.62
N PRO A 73 -17.05 12.48 -2.38
CA PRO A 73 -17.35 13.48 -1.36
C PRO A 73 -18.62 14.29 -1.68
N TYR A 74 -18.93 14.56 -2.95
CA TYR A 74 -20.18 15.23 -3.31
C TYR A 74 -21.40 14.34 -3.05
N ILE A 75 -21.36 13.08 -3.48
CA ILE A 75 -22.48 12.14 -3.29
C ILE A 75 -22.69 11.87 -1.79
N THR A 76 -21.62 11.60 -1.05
CA THR A 76 -21.67 11.38 0.40
C THR A 76 -22.22 12.60 1.13
N GLY A 77 -21.79 13.80 0.76
CA GLY A 77 -22.29 15.04 1.36
C GLY A 77 -23.78 15.25 1.10
N ILE A 78 -24.26 15.08 -0.13
CA ILE A 78 -25.70 15.17 -0.46
C ILE A 78 -26.50 14.15 0.36
N ILE A 79 -26.05 12.90 0.41
CA ILE A 79 -26.70 11.83 1.17
C ILE A 79 -26.73 12.17 2.66
N PHE A 80 -25.63 12.67 3.21
CA PHE A 80 -25.54 13.07 4.61
C PHE A 80 -26.54 14.19 4.94
N ILE A 81 -26.57 15.25 4.14
CA ILE A 81 -27.48 16.39 4.34
C ILE A 81 -28.93 15.90 4.24
N PHE A 82 -29.25 15.10 3.23
CA PHE A 82 -30.60 14.60 3.03
C PHE A 82 -31.07 13.69 4.19
N LEU A 83 -30.24 12.74 4.64
CA LEU A 83 -30.63 11.77 5.65
C LEU A 83 -30.55 12.32 7.08
N VAL A 84 -29.49 13.06 7.40
CA VAL A 84 -29.19 13.48 8.77
C VAL A 84 -29.86 14.80 9.11
N ILE A 85 -29.82 15.77 8.20
CA ILE A 85 -30.27 17.14 8.45
C ILE A 85 -31.72 17.31 8.03
N ALA A 86 -32.02 17.00 6.77
CA ALA A 86 -33.37 17.08 6.24
C ALA A 86 -34.26 15.92 6.69
N LYS A 87 -33.71 14.90 7.38
CA LYS A 87 -34.44 13.72 7.89
C LYS A 87 -35.28 13.02 6.81
N ALA A 88 -34.72 12.91 5.60
CA ALA A 88 -35.37 12.39 4.40
C ALA A 88 -36.64 13.15 3.95
N ASN A 89 -36.79 14.41 4.37
CA ASN A 89 -37.87 15.29 3.92
C ASN A 89 -37.36 16.23 2.81
N ILE A 90 -37.93 16.07 1.60
CA ILE A 90 -37.57 16.87 0.42
C ILE A 90 -37.89 18.35 0.61
N ILE A 91 -38.95 18.69 1.35
CA ILE A 91 -39.36 20.08 1.60
C ILE A 91 -38.27 20.78 2.41
N ILE A 92 -37.85 20.16 3.51
CA ILE A 92 -36.78 20.69 4.38
C ILE A 92 -35.47 20.75 3.62
N PHE A 93 -35.16 19.73 2.80
CA PHE A 93 -33.93 19.71 2.00
C PHE A 93 -33.83 20.88 1.02
N ASN A 94 -34.94 21.25 0.38
CA ASN A 94 -34.99 22.37 -0.56
C ASN A 94 -35.02 23.76 0.12
N GLU A 95 -35.27 23.80 1.43
CA GLU A 95 -35.29 25.02 2.23
C GLU A 95 -33.91 25.38 2.80
N ILE A 96 -32.92 24.48 2.66
CA ILE A 96 -31.55 24.72 3.09
C ILE A 96 -30.85 25.70 2.15
N ASP A 97 -30.35 26.80 2.72
CA ASP A 97 -29.55 27.78 1.99
C ASP A 97 -28.18 27.21 1.57
N ILE A 98 -27.65 27.75 0.46
CA ILE A 98 -26.38 27.31 -0.12
C ILE A 98 -25.20 27.52 0.85
N ASP A 99 -25.23 28.57 1.66
CA ASP A 99 -24.17 28.84 2.64
C ASP A 99 -24.18 27.80 3.76
N GLU A 100 -25.37 27.41 4.23
CA GLU A 100 -25.52 26.33 5.22
C GLU A 100 -25.15 24.97 4.63
N TYR A 101 -25.41 24.75 3.34
CA TYR A 101 -25.04 23.53 2.64
C TYR A 101 -23.55 23.22 2.76
N PHE A 102 -22.66 24.21 2.60
CA PHE A 102 -21.22 23.99 2.75
C PHE A 102 -20.81 23.61 4.17
N VAL A 103 -21.46 24.22 5.18
CA VAL A 103 -21.21 23.91 6.60
C VAL A 103 -21.66 22.49 6.92
N TYR A 104 -22.85 22.11 6.47
CA TYR A 104 -23.37 20.77 6.65
C TYR A 104 -22.58 19.71 5.90
N TRP A 105 -22.09 20.05 4.70
CA TRP A 105 -21.22 19.21 3.90
C TRP A 105 -19.88 18.96 4.58
N SER A 106 -19.26 19.99 5.18
CA SER A 106 -17.98 19.84 5.90
C SER A 106 -18.13 18.99 7.16
N ILE A 107 -19.21 19.17 7.92
CA ILE A 107 -19.54 18.32 9.08
C ILE A 107 -19.69 16.86 8.65
N GLY A 108 -20.39 16.61 7.53
CA GLY A 108 -20.52 15.26 6.96
C GLY A 108 -19.16 14.63 6.64
N TYR A 109 -18.23 15.43 6.11
CA TYR A 109 -16.87 14.98 5.83
C TYR A 109 -16.08 14.67 7.10
N GLU A 110 -16.18 15.48 8.15
CA GLU A 110 -15.51 15.23 9.44
C GLU A 110 -15.96 13.91 10.08
N VAL A 111 -17.27 13.63 10.04
CA VAL A 111 -17.83 12.36 10.52
C VAL A 111 -17.26 11.18 9.74
N LEU A 112 -17.22 11.29 8.40
CA LEU A 112 -16.66 10.24 7.54
C LEU A 112 -15.16 10.02 7.83
N ALA A 113 -14.40 11.10 7.97
CA ALA A 113 -12.97 11.07 8.28
C ALA A 113 -12.72 10.41 9.64
N SER A 114 -13.53 10.71 10.66
CA SER A 114 -13.44 10.09 11.98
C SER A 114 -13.69 8.58 11.93
N ILE A 115 -14.70 8.14 11.18
CA ILE A 115 -14.98 6.71 10.95
C ILE A 115 -13.80 6.04 10.24
N LEU A 116 -13.29 6.66 9.17
CA LEU A 116 -12.19 6.13 8.37
C LEU A 116 -10.90 6.03 9.20
N LEU A 117 -10.60 7.05 10.00
CA LEU A 117 -9.47 7.05 10.93
C LEU A 117 -9.61 5.93 11.97
N THR A 118 -10.82 5.72 12.50
CA THR A 118 -11.10 4.62 13.44
C THR A 118 -10.85 3.26 12.80
N ILE A 119 -11.24 3.08 11.53
CA ILE A 119 -10.99 1.85 10.76
C ILE A 119 -9.49 1.64 10.54
N ILE A 120 -8.74 2.69 10.18
CA ILE A 120 -7.29 2.62 10.00
C ILE A 120 -6.62 2.22 11.31
N ILE A 121 -6.96 2.87 12.44
CA ILE A 121 -6.42 2.55 13.76
C ILE A 121 -6.74 1.09 14.13
N LYS A 122 -7.99 0.65 13.93
CA LYS A 122 -8.38 -0.74 14.17
C LYS A 122 -7.58 -1.72 13.31
N SER A 123 -7.34 -1.39 12.04
CA SER A 123 -6.54 -2.20 11.12
C SER A 123 -5.09 -2.30 11.60
N ALA A 124 -4.49 -1.17 11.97
CA ALA A 124 -3.12 -1.11 12.49
C ALA A 124 -2.95 -1.94 13.78
N ILE A 125 -3.89 -1.84 14.72
CA ILE A 125 -3.88 -2.66 15.94
C ILE A 125 -4.06 -4.14 15.61
N SER A 126 -4.98 -4.48 14.68
CA SER A 126 -5.20 -5.88 14.26
C SER A 126 -3.98 -6.47 13.56
N PHE A 127 -3.22 -5.65 12.82
CA PHE A 127 -2.02 -6.07 12.13
C PHE A 127 -0.91 -6.42 13.11
N LYS A 128 -0.68 -5.57 14.14
CA LYS A 128 0.26 -5.87 15.23
C LYS A 128 -0.06 -7.17 15.97
N ARG A 129 -1.34 -7.58 16.03
CA ARG A 129 -1.76 -8.82 16.69
C ARG A 129 -1.55 -10.08 15.84
N ARG A 130 -1.32 -9.97 14.53
CA ARG A 130 -1.09 -11.11 13.61
C ARG A 130 0.39 -11.44 13.38
N LEU A 131 1.30 -10.57 13.81
CA LEU A 131 2.73 -10.83 13.96
C LEU A 131 2.99 -11.46 15.33
#